data_AF-A0A7I4Y082-F1
#
_entry.id   AF-A0A7I4Y082-F1
#
_cell.length_a   1.000
_cell.length_b   1.000
_cell.length_c   1.000
_cell.angle_alpha   90.00
_cell.angle_beta   90.00
_cell.angle_gamma   90.00
#
_symmetry.space_group_name_H-M   'P 1'
#
loop_
_entity.id
_entity.type
_entity.pdbx_description
1 polymer ?
#
loop_
_entity_poly.entity_id
_entity_poly.type
_entity_poly.pdbx_seq_one_letter_code
_entity_poly.pdbx_strand_id
1 'polypeptide(L)'
;TMLVTPLNGLTLFVPVIFPGETLEIYPSFRILYATELIFILVSLPGAFLLIRVLGRSVRLFHENLIKIMQVHLLAVTVSEASRILAILYETRIIERSEDNFDVVVFVTVAVRTASLCPLLTMIPAMITERSFASRFISNYEKLPRYWISFLINGISIVLSVSYYVLAMLACMSTFFLLVMILISVLIMTLSCVAIIMVHRKDVAILRDLTNKTGVSTVTYTLSLKFQLEENVRVTRLLMFLSVGYSVWGFFGCGFFSSAFIIFDPTDPLGQLFYALFNNYTALSLAILVWWLLWTIGDLRRMLRTRFASCCGILKMNVEQPSVVSKENVHRIDDHFNQLQAAWAP
;
A
#
# COMPACT_ATOMS: atom_id res chain seq x y z
N THR A 1 -22.21 -17.71 -7.13
CA THR A 1 -20.96 -17.74 -7.93
C THR A 1 -21.27 -18.19 -9.33
N MET A 2 -20.60 -17.62 -10.34
CA MET A 2 -20.84 -18.00 -11.74
C MET A 2 -19.59 -18.63 -12.33
N LEU A 3 -19.76 -19.86 -12.84
CA LEU A 3 -18.97 -20.39 -13.92
C LEU A 3 -19.43 -19.66 -15.18
N VAL A 4 -18.61 -18.73 -15.66
CA VAL A 4 -18.89 -18.07 -16.92
C VAL A 4 -18.19 -18.86 -18.01
N THR A 5 -18.92 -19.49 -18.92
CA THR A 5 -18.33 -20.12 -20.11
C THR A 5 -18.13 -19.07 -21.20
N PRO A 6 -16.90 -18.55 -21.45
CA PRO A 6 -16.61 -17.87 -22.69
C PRO A 6 -16.94 -18.74 -23.92
N LEU A 7 -17.07 -18.05 -25.06
CA LEU A 7 -17.49 -18.53 -26.38
C LEU A 7 -16.77 -19.80 -26.93
N ASN A 8 -15.75 -20.33 -26.23
CA ASN A 8 -14.93 -21.47 -26.64
C ASN A 8 -14.92 -22.65 -25.63
N GLY A 9 -15.88 -22.73 -24.71
CA GLY A 9 -16.02 -23.87 -23.80
C GLY A 9 -15.03 -23.93 -22.64
N LEU A 10 -14.10 -22.96 -22.53
CA LEU A 10 -13.37 -22.71 -21.30
C LEU A 10 -14.38 -22.19 -20.27
N THR A 11 -14.44 -22.78 -19.09
CA THR A 11 -15.16 -22.20 -17.97
C THR A 11 -14.23 -21.23 -17.24
N LEU A 12 -14.60 -19.96 -17.15
CA LEU A 12 -13.88 -18.96 -16.38
C LEU A 12 -14.72 -18.57 -15.15
N PHE A 13 -14.13 -18.70 -13.97
CA PHE A 13 -14.83 -18.44 -12.73
C PHE A 13 -14.70 -16.96 -12.40
N VAL A 14 -15.84 -16.30 -12.25
CA VAL A 14 -15.89 -14.89 -11.88
C VAL A 14 -16.51 -14.82 -10.48
N PRO A 15 -15.73 -14.48 -9.43
CA PRO A 15 -16.23 -14.37 -8.07
C PRO A 15 -17.07 -13.09 -7.93
N VAL A 16 -18.29 -13.14 -8.44
CA VAL A 16 -19.32 -12.13 -8.23
C VAL A 16 -20.41 -12.76 -7.37
N ILE A 17 -20.75 -12.08 -6.29
CA ILE A 17 -21.98 -12.39 -5.54
C ILE A 17 -23.11 -11.83 -6.37
N PHE A 18 -24.00 -12.67 -6.91
CA PHE A 18 -25.24 -12.22 -7.52
C PHE A 18 -26.38 -12.51 -6.55
N PRO A 19 -26.80 -11.53 -5.76
CA PRO A 19 -27.74 -11.77 -4.69
C PRO A 19 -29.18 -11.59 -5.20
N GLY A 20 -29.51 -12.15 -6.36
CA GLY A 20 -30.78 -11.87 -7.02
C GLY A 20 -31.99 -12.15 -6.12
N GLU A 21 -31.97 -13.29 -5.43
CA GLU A 21 -32.95 -13.63 -4.41
C GLU A 21 -32.40 -13.34 -2.99
N THR A 22 -31.08 -13.49 -2.76
CA THR A 22 -30.50 -13.33 -1.43
C THR A 22 -30.42 -11.87 -0.93
N LEU A 23 -30.43 -10.85 -1.80
CA LEU A 23 -30.43 -9.43 -1.37
C LEU A 23 -31.80 -8.96 -0.87
N GLU A 24 -32.86 -9.60 -1.34
CA GLU A 24 -34.23 -9.37 -0.86
C GLU A 24 -34.47 -10.11 0.45
N ILE A 25 -33.92 -11.32 0.58
CA ILE A 25 -34.08 -12.15 1.77
C ILE A 25 -33.21 -11.66 2.94
N TYR A 26 -32.00 -11.14 2.68
CA TYR A 26 -31.03 -10.78 3.73
C TYR A 26 -30.61 -9.30 3.68
N PRO A 27 -31.21 -8.43 4.52
CA PRO A 27 -30.88 -6.99 4.55
C PRO A 27 -29.43 -6.70 4.96
N SER A 28 -28.74 -7.65 5.59
CA SER A 28 -27.33 -7.55 5.97
C SER A 28 -26.41 -7.28 4.79
N PHE A 29 -26.66 -7.88 3.62
CA PHE A 29 -25.83 -7.63 2.42
C PHE A 29 -25.93 -6.19 1.94
N ARG A 30 -27.11 -5.56 2.00
CA ARG A 30 -27.27 -4.15 1.62
C ARG A 30 -26.44 -3.23 2.51
N ILE A 31 -26.42 -3.50 3.81
CA ILE A 31 -25.60 -2.76 4.79
C ILE A 31 -24.12 -2.97 4.50
N LEU A 32 -23.70 -4.20 4.19
CA LEU A 32 -22.30 -4.50 3.86
C LEU A 32 -21.84 -3.81 2.57
N TYR A 33 -22.64 -3.80 1.51
CA TYR A 33 -22.31 -3.09 0.28
C TYR A 33 -22.32 -1.57 0.45
N ALA A 34 -23.28 -1.02 1.21
CA ALA A 34 -23.32 0.41 1.49
C ALA A 34 -22.09 0.86 2.29
N THR A 35 -21.73 0.11 3.34
CA THR A 35 -20.53 0.39 4.15
C THR A 35 -19.24 0.20 3.35
N GLU A 36 -19.15 -0.85 2.53
CA GLU A 36 -18.04 -1.04 1.59
C GLU A 36 -17.89 0.18 0.67
N LEU A 37 -18.97 0.60 0.00
CA LEU A 37 -18.96 1.76 -0.89
C LEU A 37 -18.52 3.05 -0.18
N ILE A 38 -19.00 3.28 1.05
CA ILE A 38 -18.57 4.45 1.86
C ILE A 38 -17.05 4.40 2.11
N PHE A 39 -16.50 3.25 2.48
CA PHE A 39 -15.06 3.13 2.70
C PHE A 39 -14.26 3.37 1.42
N ILE A 40 -14.73 2.88 0.27
CA ILE A 40 -14.10 3.14 -1.03
C ILE A 40 -14.13 4.63 -1.37
N LEU A 41 -15.28 5.28 -1.22
CA LEU A 41 -15.42 6.71 -1.50
C LEU A 41 -14.57 7.58 -0.58
N VAL A 42 -14.33 7.14 0.66
CA VAL A 42 -13.43 7.80 1.62
C VAL A 42 -11.96 7.51 1.30
N SER A 43 -11.62 6.32 0.80
CA SER A 43 -10.24 5.91 0.52
C SER A 43 -9.68 6.55 -0.76
N LEU A 44 -10.48 6.67 -1.83
CA LEU A 44 -10.04 7.15 -3.15
C LEU A 44 -9.42 8.57 -3.13
N PRO A 45 -10.05 9.60 -2.52
CA PRO A 45 -9.44 10.93 -2.44
C PRO A 45 -8.15 10.92 -1.62
N GLY A 46 -8.12 10.12 -0.54
CA GLY A 46 -6.93 9.93 0.27
C GLY A 46 -5.79 9.28 -0.52
N ALA A 47 -6.09 8.25 -1.32
CA ALA A 47 -5.09 7.53 -2.09
C ALA A 47 -4.48 8.45 -3.17
N PHE A 48 -5.31 9.22 -3.87
CA PHE A 48 -4.86 10.21 -4.83
C PHE A 48 -3.99 11.30 -4.18
N LEU A 49 -4.41 11.82 -3.02
CA LEU A 49 -3.60 12.77 -2.25
C LEU A 49 -2.27 12.15 -1.82
N LEU A 50 -2.27 10.90 -1.37
CA LEU A 50 -1.08 10.20 -0.91
C LEU A 50 -0.09 9.98 -2.05
N ILE A 51 -0.54 9.56 -3.24
CA ILE A 51 0.32 9.45 -4.45
C ILE A 51 0.98 10.79 -4.76
N ARG A 52 0.20 11.88 -4.71
CA ARG A 52 0.69 13.24 -5.00
C ARG A 52 1.67 13.75 -3.94
N VAL A 53 1.37 13.50 -2.66
CA VAL A 53 2.22 13.90 -1.53
C VAL A 53 3.53 13.13 -1.59
N LEU A 54 3.49 11.80 -1.77
CA LEU A 54 4.69 10.97 -1.93
C LEU A 54 5.61 11.50 -3.02
N GLY A 55 5.06 11.94 -4.16
CA GLY A 55 5.85 12.53 -5.25
C GLY A 55 6.53 13.86 -4.90
N ARG A 56 6.06 14.57 -3.86
CA ARG A 56 6.65 15.81 -3.35
C ARG A 56 7.57 15.57 -2.14
N SER A 57 7.40 14.45 -1.44
CA SER A 57 8.16 14.09 -0.23
C SER A 57 9.56 13.53 -0.51
N VAL A 58 10.25 14.02 -1.56
CA VAL A 58 11.62 13.59 -1.94
C VAL A 58 12.64 13.79 -0.80
N ARG A 59 12.32 14.66 0.17
CA ARG A 59 13.15 14.89 1.37
C ARG A 59 13.01 13.83 2.46
N LEU A 60 12.00 12.96 2.38
CA LEU A 60 11.71 11.96 3.43
C LEU A 60 12.06 10.53 2.99
N PHE A 61 12.06 10.27 1.69
CA PHE A 61 12.28 8.95 1.13
C PHE A 61 13.10 9.06 -0.15
N HIS A 62 13.98 8.07 -0.38
CA HIS A 62 14.67 7.90 -1.65
C HIS A 62 13.68 7.86 -2.82
N GLU A 63 14.03 8.54 -3.91
CA GLU A 63 13.17 8.63 -5.12
C GLU A 63 12.74 7.26 -5.65
N ASN A 64 13.63 6.26 -5.56
CA ASN A 64 13.33 4.89 -5.99
C ASN A 64 12.21 4.26 -5.17
N LEU A 65 12.22 4.45 -3.85
CA LEU A 65 11.15 3.95 -2.96
C LEU A 65 9.82 4.66 -3.26
N ILE A 66 9.85 5.98 -3.46
CA ILE A 66 8.66 6.76 -3.80
C ILE A 66 8.02 6.20 -5.07
N LYS A 67 8.81 5.99 -6.13
CA LYS A 67 8.32 5.43 -7.40
C LYS A 67 7.75 4.03 -7.24
N ILE A 68 8.38 3.17 -6.43
CA ILE A 68 7.86 1.83 -6.11
C ILE A 68 6.51 1.95 -5.39
N MET A 69 6.42 2.75 -4.32
CA MET A 69 5.18 2.94 -3.57
C MET A 69 4.06 3.51 -4.44
N GLN A 70 4.36 4.47 -5.32
CA GLN A 70 3.38 5.08 -6.23
C GLN A 70 2.78 4.06 -7.21
N VAL A 71 3.59 3.18 -7.80
CA VAL A 71 3.10 2.15 -8.72
C VAL A 71 2.14 1.18 -8.01
N HIS A 72 2.49 0.73 -6.81
CA HIS A 72 1.64 -0.19 -6.04
C HIS A 72 0.36 0.50 -5.54
N LEU A 73 0.47 1.75 -5.07
CA LEU A 73 -0.69 2.53 -4.62
C LEU A 73 -1.64 2.88 -5.78
N LEU A 74 -1.10 3.15 -6.98
CA LEU A 74 -1.89 3.34 -8.18
C LEU A 74 -2.67 2.08 -8.54
N ALA A 75 -2.02 0.90 -8.52
CA ALA A 75 -2.69 -0.37 -8.77
C ALA A 75 -3.86 -0.59 -7.79
N VAL A 76 -3.63 -0.38 -6.49
CA VAL A 76 -4.69 -0.47 -5.47
C VAL A 76 -5.83 0.51 -5.73
N THR A 77 -5.52 1.74 -6.13
CA THR A 77 -6.53 2.76 -6.46
C THR A 77 -7.39 2.32 -7.65
N VAL A 78 -6.79 1.70 -8.67
CA VAL A 78 -7.50 1.13 -9.83
C VAL A 78 -8.41 -0.03 -9.40
N SER A 79 -7.94 -0.90 -8.50
CA SER A 79 -8.77 -1.95 -7.91
C SER A 79 -10.01 -1.37 -7.21
N GLU A 80 -9.83 -0.38 -6.35
CA GLU A 80 -10.92 0.25 -5.61
C GLU A 80 -11.93 0.93 -6.55
N ALA A 81 -11.45 1.63 -7.58
CA ALA A 81 -12.33 2.23 -8.60
C ALA A 81 -13.13 1.16 -9.38
N SER A 82 -12.50 0.06 -9.77
CA SER A 82 -13.19 -1.05 -10.44
C SER A 82 -14.22 -1.73 -9.52
N ARG A 83 -14.01 -1.72 -8.20
CA ARG A 83 -14.99 -2.26 -7.25
C ARG A 83 -16.28 -1.46 -7.19
N ILE A 84 -16.22 -0.14 -7.34
CA ILE A 84 -17.44 0.68 -7.41
C ILE A 84 -18.34 0.16 -8.52
N LEU A 85 -17.79 -0.06 -9.72
CA LEU A 85 -18.54 -0.64 -10.84
C LEU A 85 -19.10 -2.02 -10.49
N ALA A 86 -18.28 -2.91 -9.90
CA ALA A 86 -18.76 -4.23 -9.48
C ALA A 86 -19.93 -4.15 -8.47
N ILE A 87 -19.87 -3.25 -7.48
CA ILE A 87 -20.96 -3.04 -6.52
C ILE A 87 -22.24 -2.56 -7.22
N LEU A 88 -22.14 -1.66 -8.21
CA LEU A 88 -23.30 -1.16 -8.96
C LEU A 88 -24.01 -2.29 -9.72
N TYR A 89 -23.25 -3.26 -10.25
CA TYR A 89 -23.81 -4.48 -10.86
C TYR A 89 -24.38 -5.45 -9.81
N GLU A 90 -23.66 -5.69 -8.70
CA GLU A 90 -24.11 -6.60 -7.62
C GLU A 90 -25.40 -6.10 -6.94
N THR A 91 -25.60 -4.78 -6.87
CA THR A 91 -26.79 -4.14 -6.28
C THR A 91 -27.94 -3.95 -7.27
N ARG A 92 -27.80 -4.39 -8.53
CA ARG A 92 -28.79 -4.21 -9.62
C ARG A 92 -29.16 -2.74 -9.89
N ILE A 93 -28.27 -1.80 -9.57
CA ILE A 93 -28.44 -0.39 -10.00
C ILE A 93 -28.22 -0.29 -11.52
N ILE A 94 -27.29 -1.07 -12.05
CA ILE A 94 -27.08 -1.26 -13.48
C ILE A 94 -27.71 -2.60 -13.86
N GLU A 95 -28.71 -2.55 -14.75
CA GLU A 95 -29.35 -3.75 -15.28
C GLU A 95 -28.40 -4.52 -16.19
N ARG A 96 -28.41 -5.84 -16.07
CA ARG A 96 -27.64 -6.77 -16.89
C ARG A 96 -28.55 -7.35 -17.97
N SER A 97 -28.04 -7.51 -19.19
CA SER A 97 -28.75 -8.33 -20.18
C SER A 97 -28.68 -9.80 -19.77
N GLU A 98 -29.81 -10.40 -19.46
CA GLU A 98 -29.89 -11.81 -19.01
C GLU A 98 -29.40 -12.80 -20.09
N ASP A 99 -29.51 -12.42 -21.37
CA ASP A 99 -29.25 -13.32 -22.51
C ASP A 99 -27.80 -13.31 -23.03
N ASN A 100 -26.95 -12.35 -22.61
CA ASN A 100 -25.59 -12.21 -23.15
C ASN A 100 -24.49 -12.23 -22.08
N PHE A 101 -23.31 -12.69 -22.50
CA PHE A 101 -22.08 -12.54 -21.71
C PHE A 101 -21.80 -11.06 -21.47
N ASP A 102 -21.82 -10.67 -20.19
CA ASP A 102 -21.55 -9.30 -19.79
C ASP A 102 -20.03 -9.07 -19.71
N VAL A 103 -19.48 -8.62 -20.85
CA VAL A 103 -18.05 -8.27 -21.00
C VAL A 103 -17.64 -7.23 -19.97
N VAL A 104 -18.53 -6.30 -19.59
CA VAL A 104 -18.20 -5.20 -18.69
C VAL A 104 -18.00 -5.71 -17.27
N VAL A 105 -18.90 -6.57 -16.78
CA VAL A 105 -18.75 -7.22 -15.46
C VAL A 105 -17.46 -8.05 -15.43
N PHE A 106 -17.22 -8.82 -16.50
CA PHE A 106 -16.02 -9.65 -16.60
C PHE A 106 -14.73 -8.81 -16.52
N VAL A 107 -14.61 -7.78 -17.36
CA VAL A 107 -13.45 -6.89 -17.39
C VAL A 107 -13.27 -6.18 -16.05
N THR A 108 -14.37 -5.73 -15.44
CA THR A 108 -14.34 -5.04 -14.14
C THR A 108 -13.74 -5.93 -13.05
N VAL A 109 -14.17 -7.18 -12.95
CA VAL A 109 -13.64 -8.14 -11.97
C VAL A 109 -12.21 -8.53 -12.31
N ALA A 110 -11.88 -8.75 -13.58
CA ALA A 110 -10.53 -9.06 -14.00
C ALA A 110 -9.54 -7.92 -13.65
N VAL A 111 -9.92 -6.68 -13.92
CA VAL A 111 -9.14 -5.48 -13.57
C VAL A 111 -8.99 -5.39 -12.05
N ARG A 112 -10.07 -5.55 -11.27
CA ARG A 112 -10.01 -5.57 -9.79
C ARG A 112 -8.97 -6.57 -9.30
N THR A 113 -9.11 -7.83 -9.70
CA THR A 113 -8.25 -8.91 -9.22
C THR A 113 -6.80 -8.69 -9.65
N ALA A 114 -6.56 -8.35 -10.92
CA ALA A 114 -5.20 -8.06 -11.41
C ALA A 114 -4.55 -6.87 -10.67
N SER A 115 -5.34 -5.84 -10.37
CA SER A 115 -4.88 -4.65 -9.66
C SER A 115 -4.71 -4.83 -8.14
N LEU A 116 -5.33 -5.86 -7.54
CA LEU A 116 -5.06 -6.26 -6.15
C LEU A 116 -3.78 -7.09 -6.01
N CYS A 117 -3.38 -7.85 -7.03
CA CYS A 117 -2.21 -8.73 -6.97
C CYS A 117 -0.91 -8.02 -6.54
N PRO A 118 -0.61 -6.77 -6.99
CA PRO A 118 0.54 -6.00 -6.52
C PRO A 118 0.59 -5.76 -5.01
N LEU A 119 -0.51 -5.84 -4.27
CA LEU A 119 -0.45 -5.72 -2.81
C LEU A 119 0.51 -6.74 -2.19
N LEU A 120 0.53 -7.97 -2.73
CA LEU A 120 1.37 -9.05 -2.23
C LEU A 120 2.86 -8.77 -2.40
N THR A 121 3.23 -8.04 -3.46
CA THR A 121 4.62 -7.73 -3.81
C THR A 121 5.09 -6.39 -3.25
N MET A 122 4.19 -5.56 -2.71
CA MET A 122 4.50 -4.21 -2.22
C MET A 122 5.56 -4.22 -1.10
N ILE A 123 5.37 -5.00 -0.03
CA ILE A 123 6.34 -5.08 1.07
C ILE A 123 7.69 -5.67 0.59
N PRO A 124 7.74 -6.82 -0.12
CA PRO A 124 8.99 -7.32 -0.71
C PRO A 124 9.74 -6.30 -1.58
N ALA A 125 9.01 -5.54 -2.41
CA ALA A 125 9.59 -4.51 -3.27
C ALA A 125 10.26 -3.39 -2.46
N MET A 126 9.59 -2.92 -1.39
CA MET A 126 10.16 -1.91 -0.48
C MET A 126 11.38 -2.43 0.27
N ILE A 127 11.35 -3.68 0.76
CA ILE A 127 12.50 -4.32 1.44
C ILE A 127 13.69 -4.44 0.50
N THR A 128 13.44 -4.81 -0.76
CA THR A 128 14.48 -4.96 -1.77
C THR A 128 15.14 -3.62 -2.07
N GLU A 129 14.36 -2.55 -2.21
CA GLU A 129 14.90 -1.21 -2.40
C GLU A 129 15.72 -0.75 -1.19
N ARG A 130 15.22 -0.95 0.05
CA ARG A 130 15.98 -0.63 1.27
C ARG A 130 17.29 -1.42 1.36
N SER A 131 17.27 -2.69 0.95
CA SER A 131 18.47 -3.52 0.92
C SER A 131 19.52 -2.97 -0.05
N PHE A 132 19.10 -2.43 -1.20
CA PHE A 132 19.99 -1.72 -2.12
C PHE A 132 20.51 -0.40 -1.56
N ALA A 133 19.64 0.40 -0.93
CA ALA A 133 20.02 1.66 -0.30
C ALA A 133 21.09 1.44 0.80
N SER A 134 20.90 0.44 1.67
CA SER A 134 21.89 0.10 2.70
C SER A 134 23.18 -0.47 2.12
N ARG A 135 23.13 -1.25 1.02
CA ARG A 135 24.33 -1.80 0.37
C ARG A 135 25.16 -0.74 -0.34
N PHE A 136 24.53 0.26 -0.95
CA PHE A 136 25.18 1.29 -1.76
C PHE A 136 25.25 2.65 -1.07
N ILE A 137 25.18 2.69 0.26
CA ILE A 137 25.02 3.91 1.05
C ILE A 137 25.97 5.06 0.64
N SER A 138 27.25 4.78 0.35
CA SER A 138 28.25 5.80 0.01
C SER A 138 27.99 6.54 -1.31
N ASN A 139 27.27 5.91 -2.24
CA ASN A 139 27.09 6.35 -3.62
C ASN A 139 25.63 6.27 -4.08
N TYR A 140 24.67 6.02 -3.19
CA TYR A 140 23.28 5.82 -3.56
C TYR A 140 22.64 7.13 -4.02
N GLU A 141 22.91 8.24 -3.32
CA GLU A 141 22.37 9.57 -3.65
C GLU A 141 23.17 10.30 -4.74
N LYS A 142 24.46 9.98 -4.88
CA LYS A 142 25.35 10.67 -5.84
C LYS A 142 25.08 10.30 -7.30
N LEU A 143 24.59 9.08 -7.52
CA LEU A 143 24.35 8.55 -8.86
C LEU A 143 22.86 8.26 -9.01
N PRO A 144 22.18 8.83 -10.02
CA PRO A 144 20.79 8.53 -10.27
C PRO A 144 20.65 7.06 -10.71
N ARG A 145 20.16 6.20 -9.81
CA ARG A 145 19.99 4.75 -10.05
C ARG A 145 18.54 4.41 -10.36
N TYR A 146 17.93 5.10 -11.33
CA TYR A 146 16.53 4.86 -11.70
C TYR A 146 16.26 3.42 -12.15
N TRP A 147 17.27 2.74 -12.68
CA TRP A 147 17.18 1.34 -13.09
C TRP A 147 16.77 0.42 -11.92
N ILE A 148 17.09 0.75 -10.66
CA ILE A 148 16.70 -0.06 -9.49
C ILE A 148 15.18 -0.07 -9.34
N SER A 149 14.55 1.10 -9.42
CA SER A 149 13.09 1.20 -9.32
C SER A 149 12.39 0.49 -10.48
N PHE A 150 12.90 0.65 -11.72
CA PHE A 150 12.36 -0.06 -12.89
C PHE A 150 12.50 -1.58 -12.77
N LEU A 151 13.66 -2.07 -12.32
CA LEU A 151 13.89 -3.50 -12.13
C LEU A 151 12.94 -4.07 -11.07
N ILE A 152 12.84 -3.42 -9.91
CA ILE A 152 11.98 -3.88 -8.82
C ILE A 152 10.50 -3.86 -9.22
N ASN A 153 10.03 -2.78 -9.84
CA ASN A 153 8.64 -2.70 -10.32
C ASN A 153 8.38 -3.71 -11.45
N GLY A 154 9.32 -3.92 -12.37
CA GLY A 154 9.20 -4.92 -13.43
C GLY A 154 9.04 -6.33 -12.86
N ILE A 155 9.88 -6.72 -11.91
CA ILE A 155 9.77 -8.00 -11.20
C ILE A 155 8.43 -8.09 -10.44
N SER A 156 8.03 -7.01 -9.76
CA SER A 156 6.75 -6.95 -9.04
C SER A 156 5.55 -7.17 -9.96
N ILE A 157 5.55 -6.57 -11.16
CA ILE A 157 4.50 -6.76 -12.16
C ILE A 157 4.47 -8.23 -12.64
N VAL A 158 5.63 -8.82 -12.96
CA VAL A 158 5.71 -10.23 -13.40
C VAL A 158 5.19 -11.18 -12.32
N LEU A 159 5.55 -10.95 -11.06
CA LEU A 159 5.05 -11.72 -9.92
C LEU A 159 3.55 -11.51 -9.72
N SER A 160 3.04 -10.29 -9.90
CA SER A 160 1.61 -9.97 -9.79
C SER A 160 0.80 -10.66 -10.88
N VAL A 161 1.30 -10.71 -12.12
CA VAL A 161 0.67 -11.44 -13.23
C VAL A 161 0.67 -12.94 -12.95
N SER A 162 1.79 -13.49 -12.47
CA SER A 162 1.87 -14.90 -12.06
C SER A 162 0.86 -15.23 -10.96
N TYR A 163 0.72 -14.34 -9.98
CA TYR A 163 -0.23 -14.50 -8.88
C TYR A 163 -1.69 -14.37 -9.36
N TYR A 164 -1.98 -13.48 -10.31
CA TYR A 164 -3.29 -13.38 -10.95
C TYR A 164 -3.67 -14.68 -11.68
N VAL A 165 -2.74 -15.27 -12.44
CA VAL A 165 -2.96 -16.57 -13.09
C VAL A 165 -3.24 -17.64 -12.04
N LEU A 166 -2.47 -17.66 -10.95
CA LEU A 166 -2.71 -18.58 -9.84
C LEU A 166 -4.08 -18.35 -9.19
N ALA A 167 -4.53 -17.11 -9.02
CA ALA A 167 -5.85 -16.79 -8.51
C ALA A 167 -6.98 -17.30 -9.43
N MET A 168 -6.79 -17.21 -10.76
CA MET A 168 -7.73 -17.77 -11.73
C MET A 168 -7.76 -19.31 -11.65
N LEU A 169 -6.62 -19.97 -11.47
CA LEU A 169 -6.56 -21.42 -11.24
C LEU A 169 -7.17 -21.82 -9.88
N ALA A 170 -6.96 -21.02 -8.84
CA ALA A 170 -7.55 -21.23 -7.51
C ALA A 170 -9.08 -21.23 -7.54
N CYS A 171 -9.67 -20.44 -8.43
CA CYS A 171 -11.10 -20.45 -8.63
C CYS A 171 -11.63 -21.73 -9.32
N MET A 172 -10.76 -22.51 -9.98
CA MET A 172 -11.12 -23.78 -10.62
C MET A 172 -10.94 -24.99 -9.72
N SER A 173 -10.08 -24.88 -8.71
CA SER A 173 -9.74 -26.01 -7.84
C SER A 173 -9.30 -25.55 -6.45
N THR A 174 -9.85 -26.22 -5.45
CA THR A 174 -9.48 -26.05 -4.03
C THR A 174 -7.99 -26.31 -3.78
N PHE A 175 -7.34 -27.16 -4.58
CA PHE A 175 -5.90 -27.39 -4.49
C PHE A 175 -5.11 -26.10 -4.82
N PHE A 176 -5.41 -25.45 -5.93
CA PHE A 176 -4.74 -24.20 -6.32
C PHE A 176 -5.04 -23.07 -5.35
N LEU A 177 -6.24 -23.07 -4.75
CA LEU A 177 -6.60 -22.15 -3.67
C LEU A 177 -5.71 -22.32 -2.43
N LEU A 178 -5.50 -23.57 -1.97
CA LEU A 178 -4.57 -23.87 -0.87
C LEU A 178 -3.13 -23.45 -1.20
N VAL A 179 -2.68 -23.71 -2.42
CA VAL A 179 -1.34 -23.29 -2.90
C VAL A 179 -1.22 -21.76 -2.86
N MET A 180 -2.24 -21.03 -3.33
CA MET A 180 -2.26 -19.57 -3.31
C MET A 180 -2.19 -19.01 -1.88
N ILE A 181 -2.96 -19.58 -0.94
CA ILE A 181 -2.94 -19.18 0.47
C ILE A 181 -1.57 -19.45 1.08
N LEU A 182 -0.99 -20.64 0.83
CA LEU A 182 0.33 -21.01 1.33
C LEU A 182 1.42 -20.05 0.83
N ILE A 183 1.41 -19.75 -0.47
CA ILE A 183 2.37 -18.81 -1.08
C ILE A 183 2.21 -17.41 -0.45
N SER A 184 0.98 -16.94 -0.25
CA SER A 184 0.72 -15.64 0.37
C SER A 184 1.24 -15.56 1.80
N VAL A 185 0.94 -16.56 2.62
CA VAL A 185 1.45 -16.64 4.00
C VAL A 185 2.98 -16.72 4.02
N LEU A 186 3.57 -17.50 3.11
CA LEU A 186 5.02 -17.60 2.98
C LEU A 186 5.66 -16.25 2.60
N ILE A 187 5.13 -15.54 1.61
CA ILE A 187 5.64 -14.22 1.20
C ILE A 187 5.54 -13.22 2.35
N MET A 188 4.41 -13.18 3.06
CA MET A 188 4.21 -12.26 4.19
C MET A 188 5.19 -12.53 5.34
N THR A 189 5.33 -13.81 5.71
CA THR A 189 6.23 -14.21 6.80
C THR A 189 7.70 -13.97 6.45
N LEU A 190 8.14 -14.36 5.25
CA LEU A 190 9.50 -14.09 4.77
C LEU A 190 9.79 -12.59 4.68
N SER A 191 8.81 -11.79 4.25
CA SER A 191 8.94 -10.32 4.21
C SER A 191 9.13 -9.74 5.61
N CYS A 192 8.35 -10.17 6.60
CA CYS A 192 8.52 -9.75 7.98
C CYS A 192 9.92 -10.11 8.53
N VAL A 193 10.38 -11.33 8.29
CA VAL A 193 11.72 -11.74 8.74
C VAL A 193 12.79 -10.93 8.02
N ALA A 194 12.67 -10.73 6.71
CA ALA A 194 13.62 -9.97 5.91
C ALA A 194 13.74 -8.51 6.37
N ILE A 195 12.64 -7.80 6.61
CA ILE A 195 12.71 -6.40 7.08
C ILE A 195 13.33 -6.30 8.48
N ILE A 196 13.05 -7.27 9.37
CA ILE A 196 13.68 -7.32 10.70
C ILE A 196 15.19 -7.55 10.57
N MET A 197 15.62 -8.46 9.70
CA MET A 197 17.05 -8.69 9.44
C MET A 197 17.74 -7.44 8.88
N VAL A 198 17.13 -6.76 7.91
CA VAL A 198 17.65 -5.51 7.34
C VAL A 198 17.77 -4.44 8.43
N HIS A 199 16.73 -4.27 9.26
CA HIS A 199 16.77 -3.31 10.37
C HIS A 199 17.88 -3.61 11.37
N ARG A 200 18.02 -4.87 11.79
CA ARG A 200 19.05 -5.27 12.76
C ARG A 200 20.45 -5.04 12.20
N LYS A 201 20.65 -5.35 10.91
CA LYS A 201 21.91 -5.07 10.21
C LYS A 201 22.21 -3.58 10.19
N ASP A 202 21.26 -2.74 9.80
CA ASP A 202 21.47 -1.29 9.70
C ASP A 202 21.79 -0.66 11.08
N VAL A 203 21.09 -1.10 12.13
CA VAL A 203 21.36 -0.68 13.52
C VAL A 203 22.73 -1.14 14.00
N ALA A 204 23.15 -2.37 13.66
CA ALA A 204 24.46 -2.88 14.05
C ALA A 204 25.60 -2.08 13.39
N ILE A 205 25.46 -1.74 12.10
CA ILE A 205 26.41 -0.88 11.39
C ILE A 205 26.46 0.51 12.03
N LEU A 206 25.31 1.08 12.39
CA LEU A 206 25.24 2.40 13.03
C LEU A 206 25.92 2.41 14.40
N ARG A 207 25.73 1.36 15.21
CA ARG A 207 26.39 1.21 16.50
C ARG A 207 27.91 1.06 16.35
N ASP A 208 28.38 0.28 15.38
CA ASP A 208 29.82 0.12 15.12
C ASP A 208 30.47 1.46 14.72
N LEU A 209 29.79 2.24 13.87
CA LEU A 209 30.23 3.58 13.48
C LEU A 209 30.22 4.59 14.64
N THR A 210 29.28 4.45 15.58
CA THR A 210 29.17 5.36 16.74
C THR A 210 30.19 5.03 17.82
N ASN A 211 30.49 3.73 18.01
CA ASN A 211 31.38 3.28 19.08
C ASN A 211 32.87 3.31 18.70
N LYS A 212 33.23 3.31 17.40
CA LYS A 212 34.62 3.35 16.93
C LYS A 212 35.10 4.77 16.63
N THR A 213 35.43 5.51 17.66
CA THR A 213 36.06 6.85 17.58
C THR A 213 37.55 6.82 17.18
N GLY A 214 38.00 5.93 16.28
CA GLY A 214 39.40 6.06 15.82
C GLY A 214 40.05 5.02 14.89
N VAL A 215 39.46 3.85 14.59
CA VAL A 215 40.23 2.77 13.91
C VAL A 215 39.47 2.02 12.82
N SER A 216 38.30 2.49 12.36
CA SER A 216 37.61 1.83 11.24
C SER A 216 38.11 2.37 9.90
N THR A 217 38.62 1.48 9.05
CA THR A 217 39.16 1.70 7.69
C THR A 217 38.16 2.24 6.67
N VAL A 218 36.90 2.43 7.04
CA VAL A 218 35.90 3.12 6.20
C VAL A 218 36.02 4.61 6.48
N THR A 219 36.41 5.39 5.47
CA THR A 219 36.51 6.85 5.52
C THR A 219 35.24 7.44 6.13
N TYR A 220 35.32 7.75 7.43
CA TYR A 220 34.19 8.21 8.22
C TYR A 220 33.81 9.60 7.74
N THR A 221 32.67 9.70 7.07
CA THR A 221 32.13 10.98 6.61
C THR A 221 30.82 11.22 7.33
N LEU A 222 30.64 12.44 7.85
CA LEU A 222 29.44 12.86 8.58
C LEU A 222 28.15 12.57 7.78
N SER A 223 28.21 12.71 6.46
CA SER A 223 27.12 12.38 5.53
C SER A 223 26.69 10.91 5.58
N LEU A 224 27.64 9.97 5.72
CA LEU A 224 27.34 8.53 5.82
C LEU A 224 26.50 8.21 7.06
N LYS A 225 26.84 8.85 8.19
CA LYS A 225 26.11 8.67 9.45
C LYS A 225 24.66 9.17 9.33
N PHE A 226 24.46 10.36 8.76
CA PHE A 226 23.12 10.90 8.54
C PHE A 226 22.27 10.02 7.62
N GLN A 227 22.84 9.54 6.51
CA GLN A 227 22.15 8.63 5.59
C GLN A 227 21.77 7.30 6.27
N LEU A 228 22.63 6.77 7.14
CA LEU A 228 22.35 5.53 7.86
C LEU A 228 21.28 5.71 8.93
N GLU A 229 21.30 6.83 9.67
CA GLU A 229 20.25 7.16 10.64
C GLU A 229 18.88 7.33 9.97
N GLU A 230 18.85 7.96 8.80
CA GLU A 230 17.64 8.05 7.98
C GLU A 230 17.15 6.66 7.55
N ASN A 231 18.05 5.82 6.99
CA ASN A 231 17.70 4.46 6.59
C ASN A 231 17.16 3.64 7.76
N VAL A 232 17.78 3.68 8.94
CA VAL A 232 17.29 2.98 10.15
C VAL A 232 15.88 3.45 10.53
N ARG A 233 15.60 4.75 10.44
CA ARG A 233 14.28 5.32 10.74
C ARG A 233 13.23 4.85 9.75
N VAL A 234 13.52 4.91 8.45
CA VAL A 234 12.59 4.46 7.40
C VAL A 234 12.35 2.96 7.51
N THR A 235 13.41 2.15 7.69
CA THR A 235 13.30 0.70 7.87
C THR A 235 12.50 0.35 9.14
N ARG A 236 12.57 1.14 10.21
CA ARG A 236 11.71 0.98 11.40
C ARG A 236 10.23 1.20 11.07
N LEU A 237 9.90 2.25 10.31
CA LEU A 237 8.52 2.49 9.86
C LEU A 237 8.03 1.34 8.96
N LEU A 238 8.87 0.89 8.01
CA LEU A 238 8.57 -0.24 7.14
C LEU A 238 8.40 -1.56 7.90
N MET A 239 9.12 -1.75 9.00
CA MET A 239 8.92 -2.92 9.87
C MET A 239 7.53 -2.91 10.50
N PHE A 240 7.09 -1.78 11.05
CA PHE A 240 5.73 -1.65 11.60
C PHE A 240 4.66 -1.90 10.52
N LEU A 241 4.85 -1.32 9.34
CA LEU A 241 3.99 -1.54 8.18
C LEU A 241 3.97 -3.01 7.75
N SER A 242 5.12 -3.69 7.69
CA SER A 242 5.22 -5.10 7.30
C SER A 242 4.52 -6.03 8.29
N VAL A 243 4.67 -5.78 9.59
CA VAL A 243 3.99 -6.56 10.64
C VAL A 243 2.49 -6.34 10.55
N GLY A 244 2.06 -5.07 10.46
CA GLY A 244 0.65 -4.73 10.27
C GLY A 244 0.07 -5.39 9.01
N TYR A 245 0.78 -5.34 7.89
CA TYR A 245 0.40 -5.98 6.63
C TYR A 245 0.29 -7.51 6.77
N SER A 246 1.16 -8.16 7.53
CA SER A 246 1.12 -9.61 7.71
C SER A 246 -0.03 -10.07 8.60
N VAL A 247 -0.30 -9.32 9.69
CA VAL A 247 -1.49 -9.55 10.51
C VAL A 247 -2.75 -9.33 9.68
N TRP A 248 -2.78 -8.24 8.91
CA TRP A 248 -3.88 -7.91 8.02
C TRP A 248 -4.13 -9.01 6.97
N GLY A 249 -3.09 -9.42 6.26
CA GLY A 249 -3.18 -10.45 5.24
C GLY A 249 -3.52 -11.83 5.81
N PHE A 250 -3.15 -12.15 7.06
CA PHE A 250 -3.59 -13.38 7.73
C PHE A 250 -5.12 -13.41 7.91
N PHE A 251 -5.71 -12.32 8.42
CA PHE A 251 -7.17 -12.21 8.53
C PHE A 251 -7.85 -12.21 7.15
N GLY A 252 -7.27 -11.52 6.17
CA GLY A 252 -7.76 -11.53 4.78
C GLY A 252 -7.78 -12.94 4.19
N CYS A 253 -6.68 -13.69 4.33
CA CYS A 253 -6.61 -15.10 3.93
C CYS A 253 -7.63 -15.96 4.68
N GLY A 254 -7.85 -15.71 5.98
CA GLY A 254 -8.85 -16.39 6.78
C GLY A 254 -10.27 -16.19 6.24
N PHE A 255 -10.70 -14.96 6.01
CA PHE A 255 -12.01 -14.67 5.42
C PHE A 255 -12.17 -15.29 4.03
N PHE A 256 -11.15 -15.18 3.18
CA PHE A 256 -11.16 -15.75 1.84
C PHE A 256 -11.22 -17.28 1.86
N SER A 257 -10.44 -17.92 2.73
CA SER A 257 -10.44 -19.38 2.90
C SER A 257 -11.78 -19.87 3.43
N SER A 258 -12.36 -19.18 4.41
CA SER A 258 -13.69 -19.53 4.92
C SER A 258 -14.73 -19.47 3.81
N ALA A 259 -14.72 -18.42 2.99
CA ALA A 259 -15.70 -18.23 1.91
C ALA A 259 -15.69 -19.31 0.82
N PHE A 260 -14.53 -19.94 0.55
CA PHE A 260 -14.36 -20.85 -0.59
C PHE A 260 -13.95 -22.29 -0.24
N ILE A 261 -13.37 -22.53 0.95
CA ILE A 261 -12.95 -23.87 1.40
C ILE A 261 -13.93 -24.45 2.40
N ILE A 262 -14.34 -23.66 3.39
CA ILE A 262 -15.21 -24.13 4.48
C ILE A 262 -16.66 -24.11 4.03
N PHE A 263 -17.10 -23.01 3.45
CA PHE A 263 -18.44 -22.85 2.90
C PHE A 263 -18.41 -23.07 1.39
N ASP A 264 -19.45 -23.74 0.87
CA ASP A 264 -19.64 -23.82 -0.58
C ASP A 264 -19.92 -22.40 -1.10
N PRO A 265 -19.30 -21.94 -2.19
CA PRO A 265 -19.61 -20.64 -2.80
C PRO A 265 -21.09 -20.39 -3.17
N THR A 266 -21.93 -21.43 -3.18
CA THR A 266 -23.39 -21.31 -3.34
C THR A 266 -24.12 -20.97 -2.04
N ASP A 267 -23.52 -21.26 -0.88
CA ASP A 267 -24.10 -21.04 0.45
C ASP A 267 -24.18 -19.54 0.78
N PRO A 268 -25.33 -19.03 1.28
CA PRO A 268 -25.43 -17.66 1.79
C PRO A 268 -24.35 -17.29 2.82
N LEU A 269 -23.88 -18.25 3.63
CA LEU A 269 -22.77 -18.00 4.57
C LEU A 269 -21.44 -17.76 3.84
N GLY A 270 -21.12 -18.54 2.80
CA GLY A 270 -19.93 -18.33 1.97
C GLY A 270 -19.95 -16.94 1.31
N GLN A 271 -21.11 -16.54 0.78
CA GLN A 271 -21.31 -15.19 0.23
C GLN A 271 -21.14 -14.10 1.30
N LEU A 272 -21.64 -14.32 2.52
CA LEU A 272 -21.44 -13.38 3.62
C LEU A 272 -19.96 -13.21 3.98
N PHE A 273 -19.19 -14.31 4.06
CA PHE A 273 -17.75 -14.24 4.31
C PHE A 273 -16.98 -13.52 3.21
N TYR A 274 -17.38 -13.69 1.94
CA TYR A 274 -16.78 -12.94 0.83
C TYR A 274 -17.14 -11.45 0.89
N ALA A 275 -18.38 -11.09 1.23
CA ALA A 275 -18.78 -9.70 1.44
C ALA A 275 -18.01 -9.05 2.61
N LEU A 276 -17.81 -9.79 3.71
CA LEU A 276 -16.99 -9.37 4.85
C LEU A 276 -15.52 -9.18 4.44
N PHE A 277 -14.96 -10.07 3.63
CA PHE A 277 -13.60 -9.92 3.08
C PHE A 277 -13.45 -8.64 2.25
N ASN A 278 -14.42 -8.35 1.38
CA ASN A 278 -14.41 -7.13 0.56
C ASN A 278 -14.51 -5.87 1.43
N ASN A 279 -15.41 -5.87 2.41
CA ASN A 279 -15.57 -4.77 3.36
C ASN A 279 -14.31 -4.56 4.21
N TYR A 280 -13.71 -5.65 4.70
CA TYR A 280 -12.44 -5.64 5.42
C TYR A 280 -11.32 -5.02 4.58
N THR A 281 -11.24 -5.38 3.31
CA THR A 281 -10.25 -4.82 2.37
C THR A 281 -10.48 -3.31 2.19
N ALA A 282 -11.70 -2.88 1.90
CA ALA A 282 -12.03 -1.46 1.72
C ALA A 282 -11.75 -0.63 2.98
N LEU A 283 -12.18 -1.09 4.16
CA LEU A 283 -11.93 -0.44 5.45
C LEU A 283 -10.44 -0.32 5.74
N SER A 284 -9.70 -1.40 5.54
CA SER A 284 -8.26 -1.41 5.83
C SER A 284 -7.47 -0.45 4.94
N LEU A 285 -7.83 -0.35 3.66
CA LEU A 285 -7.21 0.60 2.74
C LEU A 285 -7.55 2.04 3.12
N ALA A 286 -8.80 2.32 3.52
CA ALA A 286 -9.18 3.62 4.03
C ALA A 286 -8.31 4.00 5.25
N ILE A 287 -8.23 3.12 6.27
CA ILE A 287 -7.43 3.37 7.47
C ILE A 287 -5.95 3.59 7.10
N LEU A 288 -5.37 2.70 6.27
CA LEU A 288 -3.97 2.76 5.88
C LEU A 288 -3.63 4.07 5.17
N VAL A 289 -4.43 4.46 4.18
CA VAL A 289 -4.20 5.67 3.39
C VAL A 289 -4.23 6.92 4.28
N TRP A 290 -5.24 7.04 5.14
CA TRP A 290 -5.38 8.19 6.02
C TRP A 290 -4.31 8.21 7.12
N TRP A 291 -3.93 7.05 7.64
CA TRP A 291 -2.82 6.93 8.58
C TRP A 291 -1.47 7.30 7.94
N LEU A 292 -1.19 6.84 6.72
CA LEU A 292 0.01 7.23 5.97
C LEU A 292 0.06 8.73 5.68
N LEU A 293 -1.05 9.31 5.24
CA LEU A 293 -1.15 10.76 5.06
C LEU A 293 -0.88 11.54 6.35
N TRP A 294 -1.41 11.05 7.47
CA TRP A 294 -1.18 11.65 8.79
C TRP A 294 0.30 11.55 9.22
N THR A 295 0.91 10.37 9.07
CA THR A 295 2.31 10.13 9.48
C THR A 295 3.33 10.89 8.64
N ILE A 296 3.08 11.13 7.35
CA ILE A 296 3.94 11.97 6.51
C ILE A 296 3.94 13.44 7.00
N GLY A 297 2.98 13.84 7.84
CA GLY A 297 2.92 15.19 8.43
C GLY A 297 2.55 16.29 7.44
N ASP A 298 2.61 16.02 6.13
CA ASP A 298 2.16 16.93 5.09
C ASP A 298 0.64 17.12 5.11
N LEU A 299 -0.15 16.15 5.61
CA LEU A 299 -1.57 16.39 5.87
C LEU A 299 -1.75 17.49 6.94
N ARG A 300 -0.91 17.50 8.00
CA ARG A 300 -0.92 18.54 9.02
C ARG A 300 -0.52 19.90 8.44
N ARG A 301 0.45 19.95 7.52
CA ARG A 301 0.85 21.19 6.82
C ARG A 301 -0.19 21.68 5.82
N MET A 302 -0.78 20.78 5.02
CA MET A 302 -1.83 21.09 4.04
C MET A 302 -3.12 21.54 4.72
N LEU A 303 -3.52 20.88 5.81
CA LEU A 303 -4.63 21.34 6.64
C LEU A 303 -4.31 22.70 7.25
N ARG A 304 -3.12 22.91 7.83
CA ARG A 304 -2.74 24.21 8.39
C ARG A 304 -2.75 25.33 7.36
N THR A 305 -2.27 25.09 6.14
CA THR A 305 -2.26 26.09 5.06
C THR A 305 -3.65 26.36 4.48
N ARG A 306 -4.50 25.33 4.31
CA ARG A 306 -5.89 25.52 3.88
C ARG A 306 -6.77 26.15 4.95
N PHE A 307 -6.63 25.75 6.22
CA PHE A 307 -7.30 26.41 7.33
C PHE A 307 -6.80 27.85 7.48
N ALA A 308 -5.50 28.14 7.33
CA ALA A 308 -5.00 29.51 7.32
C ALA A 308 -5.48 30.33 6.10
N SER A 309 -5.75 29.69 4.97
CA SER A 309 -6.31 30.34 3.78
C SER A 309 -7.82 30.57 3.88
N CYS A 310 -8.58 29.64 4.47
CA CYS A 310 -10.00 29.82 4.78
C CYS A 310 -10.20 30.80 5.94
N CYS A 311 -9.33 30.79 6.94
CA CYS A 311 -9.23 31.83 7.98
C CYS A 311 -8.47 33.07 7.52
N GLY A 312 -8.08 33.16 6.24
CA GLY A 312 -7.42 34.33 5.66
C GLY A 312 -8.33 35.56 5.53
N ILE A 313 -9.64 35.41 5.80
CA ILE A 313 -10.58 36.53 6.04
C ILE A 313 -10.36 37.14 7.45
N LEU A 314 -9.59 36.47 8.31
CA LEU A 314 -9.29 36.88 9.69
C LEU A 314 -7.79 36.76 9.94
N LYS A 315 -6.97 37.51 9.18
CA LYS A 315 -5.60 37.79 9.58
C LYS A 315 -5.47 39.26 9.96
N MET A 316 -5.55 39.51 11.27
CA MET A 316 -4.91 40.66 11.91
C MET A 316 -3.43 40.65 11.55
N ASN A 317 -2.94 41.84 11.22
CA ASN A 317 -1.54 42.19 11.10
C ASN A 317 -0.78 41.72 12.34
N VAL A 318 0.06 40.71 12.19
CA VAL A 318 1.20 40.50 13.07
C VAL A 318 2.42 40.83 12.23
N GLU A 319 2.91 42.05 12.41
CA GLU A 319 4.18 42.52 11.89
C GLU A 319 5.29 41.54 12.30
N GLN A 320 6.00 41.02 11.31
CA GLN A 320 7.27 40.34 11.53
C GLN A 320 8.38 41.41 11.44
N PRO A 321 9.20 41.61 12.48
CA PRO A 321 10.38 42.45 12.36
C PRO A 321 11.47 41.70 11.58
N SER A 322 11.85 42.28 10.45
CA SER A 322 13.03 41.94 9.68
C SER A 322 14.29 42.35 10.45
N VAL A 323 15.14 41.38 10.81
CA VAL A 323 16.56 41.65 11.07
C VAL A 323 17.40 40.63 10.29
N VAL A 324 17.97 41.10 9.20
CA VAL A 324 19.07 40.46 8.48
C VAL A 324 20.35 41.15 8.93
N SER A 325 21.24 40.43 9.62
CA SER A 325 22.64 40.83 9.75
C SER A 325 23.53 39.62 10.06
N LYS A 326 24.46 39.37 9.12
CA LYS A 326 25.80 38.75 9.25
C LYS A 326 26.01 37.67 10.34
N GLU A 327 25.76 36.41 10.00
CA GLU A 327 26.43 35.27 10.62
C GLU A 327 26.30 34.05 9.71
N ASN A 328 27.34 33.72 8.94
CA ASN A 328 27.28 32.65 7.93
C ASN A 328 28.07 31.38 8.32
N VAL A 329 28.62 31.32 9.54
CA VAL A 329 29.26 30.09 10.06
C VAL A 329 28.43 29.50 11.20
N HIS A 330 27.86 30.33 12.08
CA HIS A 330 26.93 29.86 13.13
C HIS A 330 25.58 29.38 12.57
N ARG A 331 25.22 29.81 11.35
CA ARG A 331 23.95 29.47 10.69
C ARG A 331 23.84 28.02 10.26
N ILE A 332 24.96 27.33 10.03
CA ILE A 332 24.93 25.91 9.66
C ILE A 332 24.61 25.09 10.90
N ASP A 333 25.28 25.35 12.02
CA ASP A 333 25.01 24.67 13.29
C ASP A 333 23.61 25.00 13.81
N ASP A 334 23.15 26.24 13.70
CA ASP A 334 21.76 26.60 14.06
C ASP A 334 20.72 25.99 13.11
N HIS A 335 21.04 25.84 11.81
CA HIS A 335 20.16 25.14 10.88
C HIS A 335 20.11 23.63 11.18
N PHE A 336 21.24 23.02 11.56
CA PHE A 336 21.30 21.62 11.99
C PHE A 336 20.62 21.41 13.35
N ASN A 337 20.79 22.33 14.30
CA ASN A 337 20.11 22.30 15.59
C ASN A 337 18.60 22.53 15.45
N GLN A 338 18.17 23.41 14.53
CA GLN A 338 16.75 23.59 14.21
C GLN A 338 16.16 22.37 13.50
N LEU A 339 16.91 21.73 12.59
CA LEU A 339 16.50 20.46 12.01
C LEU A 339 16.42 19.37 13.07
N GLN A 340 17.41 19.27 13.96
CA GLN A 340 17.43 18.28 15.04
C GLN A 340 16.29 18.51 16.05
N ALA A 341 15.98 19.77 16.39
CA ALA A 341 14.88 20.13 17.28
C ALA A 341 13.49 19.92 16.63
N ALA A 342 13.35 20.18 15.33
CA ALA A 342 12.12 19.86 14.60
C ALA A 342 11.91 18.35 14.38
N TRP A 343 12.93 17.53 14.67
CA TRP A 343 12.98 16.09 14.42
C TRP A 343 13.05 15.27 15.72
N ALA A 344 12.99 15.92 16.90
CA ALA A 344 12.79 15.26 18.19
C ALA A 344 11.30 14.90 18.39
N PRO A 345 10.98 13.73 18.97
CA PRO A 345 9.63 13.16 19.02
C PRO A 345 8.60 13.99 19.80
#